data_AF-A0A7M7J1Q6-F1
#
_entry.id   AF-A0A7M7J1Q6-F1
#
_cell.length_a   1.000
_cell.length_b   1.000
_cell.length_c   1.000
_cell.angle_alpha   90.00
_cell.angle_beta   90.00
_cell.angle_gamma   90.00
#
_symmetry.space_group_name_H-M   'P 1'
#
loop_
_entity.id
_entity.type
_entity.pdbx_description
1 polymer ?
#
loop_
_entity_poly.entity_id
_entity_poly.type
_entity_poly.pdbx_seq_one_letter_code
_entity_poly.pdbx_strand_id
1 'polypeptide(L)'
;MFFNGCKRIFAVQYKTSFPLQITNRAFVVIENPAPGNSNIEIYLTKSKDVPASGSVTNGSCEISPKLSILSEEALCTYISTRELYWQQKNIVRSVASSLLMSTQRIKHLISTYPALTVLAEEHFIQAAQDLIDPKTERFVRGRWQEVETRLRLISFYGVEVHRLRLAKWIWTQEFATLEERLKINTNPETKAFLCIQRKMFFNKLMFRYSTDGLTKTFEELYTTLHQYIGLSDSYELLHYLQRSPYLFVLPIRRIQDILSMLLDAGITKDEIRADLWILHHNLDVMKERIDQAHKINVSISKPWVLRCDDDRFGRYMQRRISDDEALQPHGSKIEFLAAKLSCTEADVKIMQTRFPLLLNINLKKLSSSIDYLLEQGYLSYQIQSFPRVLSLSLEQRTKKRIQEFQKVSNGLIKPRLHHLMSTDVNFQKSQPEAQPDLTKDQPYRRNCA
;
A
#
# COMPACT_ATOMS: atom_id res chain seq x y z
N MET A 1 65.73 -21.32 9.68
CA MET A 1 65.67 -22.80 9.71
C MET A 1 64.43 -23.22 10.47
N PHE A 2 63.71 -24.21 9.95
CA PHE A 2 62.41 -24.72 10.44
C PHE A 2 62.44 -25.11 11.92
N PHE A 3 61.36 -24.80 12.67
CA PHE A 3 60.35 -25.79 13.10
C PHE A 3 59.22 -25.15 13.94
N ASN A 4 58.00 -25.61 13.66
CA ASN A 4 56.79 -25.72 14.50
C ASN A 4 56.19 -24.49 15.21
N GLY A 5 54.95 -24.16 14.83
CA GLY A 5 54.07 -23.26 15.59
C GLY A 5 52.60 -23.34 15.18
N CYS A 6 51.87 -24.26 15.82
CA CYS A 6 50.42 -24.31 16.07
C CYS A 6 49.46 -23.59 15.09
N LYS A 7 48.74 -24.38 14.28
CA LYS A 7 47.39 -24.00 13.79
C LYS A 7 46.43 -24.00 14.99
N ARG A 8 45.92 -22.84 15.39
CA ARG A 8 44.70 -22.75 16.22
C ARG A 8 43.51 -22.59 15.29
N ILE A 9 42.71 -23.64 15.20
CA ILE A 9 41.34 -23.59 14.69
C ILE A 9 40.47 -23.13 15.85
N PHE A 10 39.85 -21.96 15.76
CA PHE A 10 38.73 -21.63 16.64
C PHE A 10 37.45 -22.12 15.97
N ALA A 11 36.92 -23.24 16.47
CA ALA A 11 35.56 -23.65 16.16
C ALA A 11 34.60 -22.84 17.05
N VAL A 12 33.84 -21.92 16.46
CA VAL A 12 32.69 -21.32 17.13
C VAL A 12 31.52 -22.30 16.97
N GLN A 13 31.31 -23.12 17.99
CA GLN A 13 30.25 -24.12 18.05
C GLN A 13 28.96 -23.48 18.58
N TYR A 14 27.99 -23.19 17.72
CA TYR A 14 26.61 -23.00 18.19
C TYR A 14 25.99 -24.38 18.44
N LYS A 15 25.73 -24.70 19.71
CA LYS A 15 24.92 -25.85 20.12
C LYS A 15 23.49 -25.66 19.58
N THR A 16 23.17 -26.33 18.48
CA THR A 16 21.80 -26.77 18.20
C THR A 16 21.84 -28.28 17.99
N SER A 17 20.95 -28.98 18.70
CA SER A 17 20.85 -30.43 18.70
C SER A 17 20.12 -30.91 17.43
N PHE A 18 20.67 -31.95 16.79
CA PHE A 18 20.19 -32.77 15.66
C PHE A 18 20.97 -32.65 14.33
N PRO A 19 21.25 -33.78 13.64
CA PRO A 19 22.30 -33.87 12.62
C PRO A 19 21.80 -33.46 11.23
N LEU A 20 22.51 -32.54 10.58
CA LEU A 20 22.34 -32.22 9.15
C LEU A 20 23.12 -33.24 8.31
N GLN A 21 22.43 -34.11 7.58
CA GLN A 21 23.00 -34.78 6.43
C GLN A 21 23.18 -33.76 5.30
N ILE A 22 24.43 -33.45 5.00
CA ILE A 22 24.85 -32.55 3.93
C ILE A 22 24.92 -33.35 2.63
N THR A 23 24.20 -32.94 1.59
CA THR A 23 24.50 -33.35 0.21
C THR A 23 24.60 -32.14 -0.73
N ASN A 24 25.75 -32.11 -1.42
CA ASN A 24 26.12 -31.33 -2.62
C ASN A 24 26.75 -29.92 -2.48
N ARG A 25 28.03 -29.94 -2.07
CA ARG A 25 29.24 -29.28 -2.63
C ARG A 25 29.10 -27.95 -3.42
N ALA A 26 29.23 -26.85 -2.68
CA ALA A 26 30.00 -25.67 -3.09
C ALA A 26 30.84 -25.23 -1.87
N PHE A 27 32.12 -24.91 -2.05
CA PHE A 27 32.96 -24.38 -0.97
C PHE A 27 33.08 -22.87 -1.15
N VAL A 28 32.75 -22.13 -0.10
CA VAL A 28 33.01 -20.69 -0.03
C VAL A 28 34.33 -20.53 0.71
N VAL A 29 35.35 -20.00 0.03
CA VAL A 29 36.60 -19.59 0.67
C VAL A 29 36.53 -18.08 0.87
N ILE A 30 36.59 -17.66 2.14
CA ILE A 30 36.66 -16.26 2.53
C ILE A 30 38.08 -16.03 3.04
N GLU A 31 38.88 -15.29 2.28
CA GLU A 31 40.14 -14.76 2.80
C GLU A 31 39.87 -13.39 3.44
N ASN A 32 40.38 -13.20 4.66
CA ASN A 32 40.29 -11.90 5.31
C ASN A 32 41.26 -10.93 4.63
N PRO A 33 40.82 -9.74 4.21
CA PRO A 33 41.73 -8.74 3.67
C PRO A 33 42.65 -8.21 4.77
N ALA A 34 43.87 -7.83 4.39
CA ALA A 34 44.82 -7.15 5.26
C ALA A 34 44.21 -5.85 5.83
N PRO A 35 44.62 -5.43 7.05
CA PRO A 35 44.00 -4.29 7.72
C PRO A 35 44.16 -3.02 6.88
N GLY A 36 43.02 -2.46 6.45
CA GLY A 36 42.95 -1.23 5.65
C GLY A 36 42.12 -1.35 4.36
N ASN A 37 41.66 -2.53 3.98
CA ASN A 37 40.79 -2.71 2.81
C ASN A 37 39.46 -3.39 3.21
N SER A 38 38.33 -2.75 2.91
CA SER A 38 36.99 -3.15 3.39
C SER A 38 36.21 -4.03 2.40
N ASN A 39 36.84 -4.52 1.34
CA ASN A 39 36.19 -5.43 0.40
C ASN A 39 36.52 -6.88 0.75
N ILE A 40 35.47 -7.65 1.06
CA ILE A 40 35.52 -9.11 1.14
C ILE A 40 35.22 -9.63 -0.26
N GLU A 41 36.18 -10.32 -0.87
CA GLU A 41 35.97 -11.00 -2.15
C GLU A 41 35.50 -12.43 -1.91
N ILE A 42 34.40 -12.80 -2.56
CA ILE A 42 33.78 -14.12 -2.46
C ILE A 42 33.97 -14.83 -3.81
N TYR A 43 34.70 -15.94 -3.80
CA TYR A 43 34.93 -16.75 -4.99
C TYR A 43 34.05 -18.01 -4.96
N LEU A 44 33.30 -18.24 -6.04
CA LEU A 44 32.58 -19.49 -6.28
C LEU A 44 33.35 -20.32 -7.30
N THR A 45 33.92 -21.45 -6.88
CA THR A 45 34.60 -22.37 -7.79
C THR A 45 33.79 -23.66 -7.96
N LYS A 46 33.68 -24.14 -9.21
CA LYS A 46 33.22 -25.51 -9.49
C LYS A 46 34.43 -26.44 -9.42
N SER A 47 34.23 -27.61 -8.82
CA SER A 47 35.26 -28.66 -8.76
C SER A 47 35.70 -29.04 -10.17
N LYS A 48 37.03 -28.92 -10.40
CA LYS A 48 37.82 -29.13 -11.63
C LYS A 48 37.91 -27.90 -12.53
N ASP A 49 38.89 -27.03 -12.23
CA ASP A 49 40.02 -26.73 -13.12
C ASP A 49 40.92 -25.69 -12.44
N VAL A 50 42.14 -26.11 -12.09
CA VAL A 50 43.22 -25.18 -11.71
C VAL A 50 44.18 -25.15 -12.90
N PRO A 51 44.31 -24.03 -13.63
CA PRO A 51 45.50 -23.78 -14.41
C PRO A 51 46.50 -23.02 -13.54
N ALA A 52 47.69 -23.60 -13.41
CA ALA A 52 48.86 -22.89 -12.95
C ALA A 52 49.18 -21.75 -13.94
N SER A 53 49.51 -20.57 -13.40
CA SER A 53 50.19 -19.44 -14.05
C SER A 53 49.58 -18.79 -15.30
N GLY A 54 49.36 -17.46 -15.25
CA GLY A 54 49.60 -16.59 -16.41
C GLY A 54 48.43 -15.76 -16.98
N SER A 55 48.57 -14.43 -16.82
CA SER A 55 48.10 -13.31 -17.67
C SER A 55 46.61 -12.90 -17.75
N VAL A 56 46.49 -11.57 -17.85
CA VAL A 56 45.35 -10.65 -17.74
C VAL A 56 44.58 -10.49 -19.06
N THR A 57 43.29 -10.18 -19.03
CA THR A 57 42.71 -9.11 -19.89
C THR A 57 41.52 -8.41 -19.21
N ASN A 58 41.61 -7.08 -19.16
CA ASN A 58 40.62 -6.14 -18.64
C ASN A 58 39.36 -6.07 -19.52
N GLY A 59 38.18 -6.17 -18.90
CA GLY A 59 36.90 -5.80 -19.48
C GLY A 59 36.11 -4.96 -18.49
N SER A 60 36.05 -3.65 -18.72
CA SER A 60 35.32 -2.68 -17.92
C SER A 60 33.82 -2.86 -18.08
N CYS A 61 33.10 -3.12 -16.98
CA CYS A 61 31.66 -2.95 -16.90
C CYS A 61 31.37 -1.86 -15.86
N GLU A 62 30.89 -0.71 -16.33
CA GLU A 62 30.44 0.40 -15.51
C GLU A 62 29.23 -0.02 -14.68
N ILE A 63 29.39 0.04 -13.35
CA ILE A 63 28.30 -0.18 -12.40
C ILE A 63 27.69 1.19 -12.06
N SER A 64 26.43 1.38 -12.43
CA SER A 64 25.54 2.47 -12.03
C SER A 64 24.31 1.89 -11.30
N PRO A 65 23.58 2.67 -10.48
CA PRO A 65 23.55 2.56 -9.03
C PRO A 65 22.48 1.60 -8.50
N LYS A 66 22.80 0.98 -7.36
CA LYS A 66 22.00 -0.02 -6.64
C LYS A 66 20.55 0.44 -6.38
N LEU A 67 19.59 -0.32 -6.94
CA LEU A 67 18.22 -0.42 -6.44
C LEU A 67 18.24 -0.96 -5.00
N SER A 68 17.47 -0.35 -4.10
CA SER A 68 17.15 -0.89 -2.78
C SER A 68 16.14 -2.03 -2.91
N ILE A 69 16.64 -3.19 -3.31
CA ILE A 69 16.06 -4.49 -2.93
C ILE A 69 16.04 -4.50 -1.41
N LEU A 70 14.92 -4.85 -0.75
CA LEU A 70 15.03 -5.29 0.65
C LEU A 70 15.93 -6.51 0.59
N SER A 71 17.20 -6.36 0.97
CA SER A 71 18.16 -7.46 1.05
C SER A 71 17.53 -8.60 1.85
N GLU A 72 17.99 -9.83 1.64
CA GLU A 72 17.57 -10.96 2.47
C GLU A 72 17.67 -10.61 3.98
N GLU A 73 18.65 -9.79 4.33
CA GLU A 73 18.83 -9.19 5.65
C GLU A 73 17.73 -8.17 6.04
N ALA A 74 17.27 -7.32 5.12
CA ALA A 74 16.16 -6.39 5.36
C ALA A 74 14.79 -7.10 5.42
N LEU A 75 14.62 -8.19 4.67
CA LEU A 75 13.46 -9.09 4.77
C LEU A 75 13.48 -9.85 6.11
N CYS A 76 14.64 -10.37 6.52
CA CYS A 76 14.82 -10.98 7.84
C CYS A 76 14.58 -9.96 8.96
N THR A 77 15.07 -8.73 8.80
CA THR A 77 14.82 -7.63 9.74
C THR A 77 13.33 -7.29 9.80
N TYR A 78 12.63 -7.26 8.66
CA TYR A 78 11.17 -7.06 8.62
C TYR A 78 10.42 -8.19 9.32
N ILE A 79 10.78 -9.46 9.06
CA ILE A 79 10.22 -10.65 9.72
C ILE A 79 10.45 -10.58 11.24
N SER A 80 11.67 -10.32 11.68
CA SER A 80 12.02 -10.21 13.10
C SER A 80 11.30 -9.03 13.78
N THR A 81 11.18 -7.89 13.08
CA THR A 81 10.44 -6.72 13.56
C THR A 81 8.94 -7.02 13.66
N ARG A 82 8.40 -7.82 12.74
CA ARG A 82 6.98 -8.22 12.75
C ARG A 82 6.69 -9.27 13.82
N GLU A 83 7.61 -10.20 14.04
CA GLU A 83 7.53 -11.15 15.15
C GLU A 83 7.56 -10.41 16.50
N LEU A 84 8.47 -9.45 16.67
CA LEU A 84 8.52 -8.56 17.84
C LEU A 84 7.22 -7.75 18.00
N TYR A 85 6.67 -7.20 16.92
CA TYR A 85 5.39 -6.49 16.93
C TYR A 85 4.23 -7.38 17.41
N TRP A 86 4.14 -8.63 16.94
CA TRP A 86 3.11 -9.58 17.39
C TRP A 86 3.28 -9.99 18.84
N GLN A 87 4.52 -10.14 19.31
CA GLN A 87 4.82 -10.44 20.70
C GLN A 87 4.47 -9.25 21.62
N GLN A 88 4.80 -8.02 21.22
CA GLN A 88 4.52 -6.80 21.98
C GLN A 88 3.03 -6.47 22.05
N LYS A 89 2.27 -6.73 20.98
CA LYS A 89 0.81 -6.50 20.94
C LYS A 89 -0.02 -7.67 21.49
N ASN A 90 0.63 -8.71 22.02
CA ASN A 90 -0.02 -9.92 22.56
C ASN A 90 -0.84 -10.71 21.52
N ILE A 91 -0.61 -10.45 20.23
CA ILE A 91 -1.34 -11.04 19.09
C ILE A 91 -1.10 -12.54 19.01
N VAL A 92 0.14 -13.00 19.23
CA VAL A 92 0.47 -14.44 19.24
C VAL A 92 -0.34 -15.19 20.32
N ARG A 93 -0.58 -14.55 21.47
CA ARG A 93 -1.41 -15.14 22.53
C ARG A 93 -2.90 -15.08 22.19
N SER A 94 -3.38 -13.99 21.59
CA SER A 94 -4.74 -13.87 21.06
C SER A 94 -5.04 -14.98 20.05
N VAL A 95 -4.18 -15.12 19.05
CA VAL A 95 -4.22 -16.18 18.04
C VAL A 95 -4.14 -17.58 18.67
N ALA A 96 -3.22 -17.80 19.61
CA ALA A 96 -3.12 -19.06 20.36
C ALA A 96 -4.42 -19.38 21.12
N SER A 97 -5.06 -18.36 21.70
CA SER A 97 -6.33 -18.50 22.41
C SER A 97 -7.50 -18.76 21.46
N SER A 98 -7.56 -18.07 20.31
CA SER A 98 -8.59 -18.27 19.29
C SER A 98 -8.48 -19.62 18.58
N LEU A 99 -7.27 -20.17 18.46
CA LEU A 99 -7.00 -21.45 17.80
C LEU A 99 -6.82 -22.62 18.77
N LEU A 100 -6.95 -22.40 20.09
CA LEU A 100 -6.71 -23.42 21.13
C LEU A 100 -5.35 -24.15 20.96
N MET A 101 -4.29 -23.39 20.63
CA MET A 101 -2.92 -23.90 20.43
C MET A 101 -1.96 -23.34 21.47
N SER A 102 -0.82 -24.01 21.69
CA SER A 102 0.22 -23.44 22.56
C SER A 102 1.01 -22.36 21.84
N THR A 103 1.31 -21.27 22.57
CA THR A 103 2.14 -20.16 22.07
C THR A 103 3.51 -20.63 21.56
N GLN A 104 4.08 -21.67 22.17
CA GLN A 104 5.35 -22.28 21.74
C GLN A 104 5.24 -22.94 20.37
N ARG A 105 4.12 -23.59 20.07
CA ARG A 105 3.90 -24.24 18.77
C ARG A 105 3.71 -23.20 17.66
N ILE A 106 2.98 -22.12 17.92
CA ILE A 106 2.82 -21.02 16.96
C ILE A 106 4.16 -20.34 16.68
N LYS A 107 4.98 -20.12 17.71
CA LYS A 107 6.36 -19.61 17.55
C LYS A 107 7.23 -20.55 16.71
N HIS A 108 7.18 -21.85 16.96
CA HIS A 108 7.91 -22.84 16.16
C HIS A 108 7.47 -22.85 14.69
N LEU A 109 6.17 -22.66 14.42
CA LEU A 109 5.64 -22.59 13.07
C LEU A 109 6.05 -21.31 12.35
N ILE A 110 6.02 -20.17 13.04
CA ILE A 110 6.54 -18.90 12.54
C ILE A 110 8.03 -19.00 12.24
N SER A 111 8.82 -19.65 13.12
CA SER A 111 10.26 -19.84 12.88
C SER A 111 10.53 -20.80 11.72
N THR A 112 9.66 -21.78 11.50
CA THR A 112 9.78 -22.76 10.39
C THR A 112 9.31 -22.18 9.06
N TYR A 113 8.31 -21.31 9.09
CA TYR A 113 7.74 -20.64 7.91
C TYR A 113 7.62 -19.13 8.17
N PRO A 114 8.72 -18.37 8.05
CA PRO A 114 8.75 -16.94 8.38
C PRO A 114 7.72 -16.10 7.63
N ALA A 115 7.30 -16.53 6.45
CA ALA A 115 6.22 -15.91 5.66
C ALA A 115 4.85 -15.86 6.38
N LEU A 116 4.63 -16.70 7.40
CA LEU A 116 3.43 -16.63 8.24
C LEU A 116 3.32 -15.31 9.01
N THR A 117 4.44 -14.65 9.31
CA THR A 117 4.46 -13.30 9.94
C THR A 117 3.90 -12.20 9.03
N VAL A 118 3.82 -12.47 7.73
CA VAL A 118 3.46 -11.51 6.68
C VAL A 118 1.96 -11.57 6.35
N LEU A 119 1.23 -12.58 6.84
CA LEU A 119 -0.24 -12.60 6.78
C LEU A 119 -0.78 -11.55 7.77
N ALA A 120 -1.64 -10.63 7.31
CA ALA A 120 -2.30 -9.68 8.20
C ALA A 120 -3.11 -10.44 9.27
N GLU A 121 -3.04 -10.01 10.54
CA GLU A 121 -3.71 -10.62 11.70
C GLU A 121 -5.20 -10.87 11.43
N GLU A 122 -5.87 -9.90 10.81
CA GLU A 122 -7.27 -9.98 10.37
C GLU A 122 -7.51 -11.04 9.29
N HIS A 123 -6.57 -11.32 8.39
CA HIS A 123 -6.70 -12.36 7.37
C HIS A 123 -6.43 -13.75 7.95
N PHE A 124 -5.53 -13.83 8.92
CA PHE A 124 -5.24 -15.04 9.68
C PHE A 124 -6.42 -15.42 10.59
N ILE A 125 -7.01 -14.44 11.29
CA ILE A 125 -8.16 -14.62 12.16
C ILE A 125 -9.45 -14.83 11.36
N GLN A 126 -9.70 -14.09 10.28
CA GLN A 126 -10.90 -14.27 9.45
C GLN A 126 -10.86 -15.58 8.64
N ALA A 127 -9.71 -15.98 8.09
CA ALA A 127 -9.58 -17.29 7.45
C ALA A 127 -9.79 -18.42 8.47
N ALA A 128 -9.33 -18.24 9.71
CA ALA A 128 -9.64 -19.16 10.79
C ALA A 128 -11.15 -19.13 11.13
N GLN A 129 -11.77 -17.96 11.31
CA GLN A 129 -13.16 -17.79 11.72
C GLN A 129 -14.18 -18.24 10.67
N ASP A 130 -13.97 -17.93 9.39
CA ASP A 130 -14.84 -18.38 8.27
C ASP A 130 -14.73 -19.89 8.03
N LEU A 131 -13.64 -20.52 8.48
CA LEU A 131 -13.50 -21.97 8.48
C LEU A 131 -14.10 -22.59 9.76
N ILE A 132 -14.03 -21.97 10.93
CA ILE A 132 -14.45 -22.55 12.22
C ILE A 132 -15.99 -22.62 12.36
N ASP A 133 -16.57 -23.82 12.32
CA ASP A 133 -17.80 -24.14 13.05
C ASP A 133 -17.42 -24.26 14.54
N PRO A 134 -18.06 -23.52 15.48
CA PRO A 134 -17.63 -23.41 16.88
C PRO A 134 -17.54 -24.71 17.69
N LYS A 135 -17.91 -25.88 17.14
CA LYS A 135 -18.27 -27.04 17.97
C LYS A 135 -17.21 -28.10 18.24
N THR A 136 -15.99 -28.10 17.68
CA THR A 136 -15.00 -29.14 18.09
C THR A 136 -13.51 -28.80 17.86
N GLU A 137 -12.70 -28.93 18.92
CA GLU A 137 -11.22 -28.80 18.94
C GLU A 137 -10.50 -29.77 17.98
N ARG A 138 -11.08 -30.96 17.73
CA ARG A 138 -10.55 -31.97 16.79
C ARG A 138 -10.55 -31.45 15.34
N PHE A 139 -11.48 -30.55 15.02
CA PHE A 139 -11.67 -29.95 13.70
C PHE A 139 -10.65 -28.84 13.39
N VAL A 140 -10.06 -28.22 14.42
CA VAL A 140 -8.98 -27.24 14.30
C VAL A 140 -7.65 -27.94 13.99
N ARG A 141 -7.39 -29.11 14.59
CA ARG A 141 -6.16 -29.90 14.35
C ARG A 141 -6.08 -30.46 12.93
N GLY A 142 -7.18 -30.98 12.38
CA GLY A 142 -7.23 -31.53 11.02
C GLY A 142 -7.00 -30.47 9.94
N ARG A 143 -7.57 -29.27 10.12
CA ARG A 143 -7.41 -28.17 9.16
C ARG A 143 -6.10 -27.41 9.28
N TRP A 144 -5.45 -27.47 10.44
CA TRP A 144 -4.07 -26.98 10.57
C TRP A 144 -3.06 -27.88 9.84
N GLN A 145 -3.20 -29.20 9.96
CA GLN A 145 -2.41 -30.13 9.14
C GLN A 145 -2.60 -29.84 7.65
N GLU A 146 -3.81 -29.47 7.25
CA GLU A 146 -4.10 -29.07 5.88
C GLU A 146 -3.37 -27.78 5.46
N VAL A 147 -3.38 -26.73 6.29
CA VAL A 147 -2.60 -25.50 6.05
C VAL A 147 -1.10 -25.79 5.97
N GLU A 148 -0.56 -26.55 6.92
CA GLU A 148 0.86 -26.93 6.93
C GLU A 148 1.23 -27.78 5.70
N THR A 149 0.38 -28.72 5.32
CA THR A 149 0.58 -29.55 4.12
C THR A 149 0.55 -28.69 2.87
N ARG A 150 -0.34 -27.69 2.79
CA ARG A 150 -0.36 -26.73 1.67
C ARG A 150 0.89 -25.86 1.64
N LEU A 151 1.38 -25.39 2.77
CA LEU A 151 2.63 -24.63 2.86
C LEU A 151 3.83 -25.47 2.40
N ARG A 152 3.89 -26.73 2.84
CA ARG A 152 4.90 -27.70 2.38
C ARG A 152 4.78 -27.93 0.88
N LEU A 153 3.56 -28.08 0.36
CA LEU A 153 3.29 -28.27 -1.07
C LEU A 153 3.75 -27.05 -1.89
N ILE A 154 3.35 -25.85 -1.49
CA ILE A 154 3.73 -24.57 -2.09
C ILE A 154 5.27 -24.44 -2.13
N SER A 155 5.93 -24.71 -1.01
CA SER A 155 7.39 -24.69 -0.89
C SER A 155 8.06 -25.77 -1.74
N PHE A 156 7.51 -26.99 -1.75
CA PHE A 156 7.99 -28.11 -2.56
C PHE A 156 8.00 -27.77 -4.06
N TYR A 157 7.00 -27.05 -4.54
CA TYR A 157 6.92 -26.57 -5.92
C TYR A 157 7.66 -25.25 -6.18
N GLY A 158 8.46 -24.78 -5.23
CA GLY A 158 9.36 -23.62 -5.36
C GLY A 158 8.68 -22.26 -5.29
N VAL A 159 7.43 -22.18 -4.81
CA VAL A 159 6.72 -20.90 -4.66
C VAL A 159 6.94 -20.37 -3.26
N GLU A 160 7.46 -19.16 -3.14
CA GLU A 160 7.60 -18.52 -1.84
C GLU A 160 6.22 -18.13 -1.29
N VAL A 161 5.91 -18.59 -0.07
CA VAL A 161 4.59 -18.43 0.56
C VAL A 161 4.11 -16.98 0.60
N HIS A 162 5.02 -16.02 0.78
CA HIS A 162 4.67 -14.60 0.85
C HIS A 162 4.03 -14.09 -0.47
N ARG A 163 4.32 -14.72 -1.61
CA ARG A 163 3.74 -14.39 -2.92
C ARG A 163 2.24 -14.71 -2.99
N LEU A 164 1.78 -15.64 -2.15
CA LEU A 164 0.38 -16.06 -2.06
C LEU A 164 -0.40 -15.36 -0.95
N ARG A 165 0.23 -14.42 -0.20
CA ARG A 165 -0.35 -13.78 1.01
C ARG A 165 -1.70 -13.09 0.78
N LEU A 166 -1.96 -12.69 -0.46
CA LEU A 166 -3.16 -11.96 -0.83
C LEU A 166 -4.31 -12.90 -1.27
N ALA A 167 -4.02 -14.14 -1.66
CA ALA A 167 -5.02 -15.07 -2.17
C ALA A 167 -5.69 -15.87 -1.06
N LYS A 168 -6.58 -15.20 -0.31
CA LYS A 168 -7.36 -15.78 0.79
C LYS A 168 -8.04 -17.10 0.44
N TRP A 169 -8.52 -17.23 -0.80
CA TRP A 169 -9.25 -18.40 -1.27
C TRP A 169 -8.37 -19.66 -1.44
N ILE A 170 -7.04 -19.54 -1.55
CA ILE A 170 -6.13 -20.70 -1.59
C ILE A 170 -6.28 -21.54 -0.31
N TRP A 171 -6.57 -20.89 0.82
CA TRP A 171 -6.78 -21.55 2.10
C TRP A 171 -8.14 -22.24 2.21
N THR A 172 -9.06 -22.00 1.27
CA THR A 172 -10.39 -22.60 1.25
C THR A 172 -10.62 -23.55 0.07
N GLN A 173 -9.62 -23.77 -0.81
CA GLN A 173 -9.72 -24.74 -1.92
C GLN A 173 -9.49 -26.17 -1.47
N GLU A 174 -9.98 -27.13 -2.25
CA GLU A 174 -9.57 -28.52 -2.12
C GLU A 174 -8.07 -28.68 -2.43
N PHE A 175 -7.39 -29.52 -1.64
CA PHE A 175 -5.94 -29.76 -1.79
C PHE A 175 -5.56 -30.19 -3.21
N ALA A 176 -6.36 -31.07 -3.83
CA ALA A 176 -6.15 -31.53 -5.20
C ALA A 176 -6.11 -30.38 -6.22
N THR A 177 -7.00 -29.38 -6.09
CA THR A 177 -7.03 -28.22 -6.99
C THR A 177 -5.80 -27.33 -6.85
N LEU A 178 -5.26 -27.18 -5.65
CA LEU A 178 -4.02 -26.43 -5.43
C LEU A 178 -2.82 -27.16 -6.04
N GLU A 179 -2.74 -28.47 -5.82
CA GLU A 179 -1.68 -29.30 -6.37
C GLU A 179 -1.69 -29.33 -7.90
N GLU A 180 -2.87 -29.45 -8.54
CA GLU A 180 -3.03 -29.36 -9.99
C GLU A 180 -2.41 -28.09 -10.57
N ARG A 181 -2.58 -26.95 -9.89
CA ARG A 181 -2.02 -25.67 -10.32
C ARG A 181 -0.52 -25.58 -10.10
N LEU A 182 -0.02 -26.10 -8.97
CA LEU A 182 1.40 -26.09 -8.63
C LEU A 182 2.23 -27.05 -9.49
N LYS A 183 1.62 -28.13 -9.99
CA LYS A 183 2.22 -29.08 -10.93
C LYS A 183 2.50 -28.49 -12.32
N ILE A 184 1.85 -27.38 -12.67
CA ILE A 184 2.10 -26.71 -13.94
C ILE A 184 3.54 -26.22 -13.95
N ASN A 185 4.30 -26.67 -14.97
CA ASN A 185 5.72 -26.39 -15.08
C ASN A 185 5.95 -24.97 -15.66
N THR A 186 5.92 -23.98 -14.77
CA THR A 186 6.23 -22.56 -15.04
C THR A 186 7.21 -22.02 -14.00
N ASN A 187 7.74 -20.82 -14.22
CA ASN A 187 8.52 -20.12 -13.20
C ASN A 187 7.71 -19.89 -11.89
N PRO A 188 8.37 -19.68 -10.74
CA PRO A 188 7.70 -19.50 -9.44
C PRO A 188 6.66 -18.38 -9.41
N GLU A 189 6.91 -17.28 -10.11
CA GLU A 189 6.04 -16.11 -10.25
C GLU A 189 4.73 -16.47 -10.93
N THR A 190 4.82 -17.08 -12.12
CA THR A 190 3.67 -17.50 -12.92
C THR A 190 2.88 -18.56 -12.18
N LYS A 191 3.57 -19.48 -11.50
CA LYS A 191 2.92 -20.49 -10.67
C LYS A 191 2.14 -19.85 -9.51
N ALA A 192 2.72 -18.85 -8.85
CA ALA A 192 2.03 -18.07 -7.84
C ALA A 192 0.81 -17.35 -8.42
N PHE A 193 0.94 -16.71 -9.58
CA PHE A 193 -0.17 -16.08 -10.31
C PHE A 193 -1.31 -17.06 -10.57
N LEU A 194 -1.02 -18.25 -11.13
CA LEU A 194 -2.01 -19.29 -11.41
C LEU A 194 -2.73 -19.74 -10.12
N CYS A 195 -2.02 -19.81 -9.00
CA CYS A 195 -2.60 -20.14 -7.70
C CYS A 195 -3.50 -19.02 -7.13
N ILE A 196 -3.39 -17.78 -7.60
CA ILE A 196 -4.19 -16.63 -7.14
C ILE A 196 -5.48 -16.45 -7.97
N GLN A 197 -5.59 -17.08 -9.14
CA GLN A 197 -6.74 -16.94 -10.04
C GLN A 197 -7.97 -17.79 -9.69
N ARG A 198 -9.17 -17.24 -9.83
CA ARG A 198 -10.42 -18.03 -9.71
C ARG A 198 -10.49 -19.13 -10.78
N LYS A 199 -11.14 -20.26 -10.48
CA LYS A 199 -11.25 -21.45 -11.36
C LYS A 199 -11.63 -21.10 -12.81
N MET A 200 -12.63 -20.26 -13.02
CA MET A 200 -13.06 -19.84 -14.36
C MET A 200 -11.95 -19.13 -15.15
N PHE A 201 -11.21 -18.22 -14.52
CA PHE A 201 -10.14 -17.49 -15.18
C PHE A 201 -8.91 -18.38 -15.38
N PHE A 202 -8.58 -19.23 -14.41
CA PHE A 202 -7.55 -20.26 -14.55
C PHE A 202 -7.80 -21.16 -15.76
N ASN A 203 -9.02 -21.70 -15.90
CA ASN A 203 -9.38 -22.53 -17.06
C ASN A 203 -9.22 -21.76 -18.38
N LYS A 204 -9.60 -20.47 -18.40
CA LYS A 204 -9.39 -19.61 -19.58
C LYS A 204 -7.91 -19.42 -19.92
N LEU A 205 -7.04 -19.28 -18.92
CA LEU A 205 -5.60 -19.20 -19.13
C LEU A 205 -5.05 -20.52 -19.70
N MET A 206 -5.43 -21.65 -19.11
CA MET A 206 -4.98 -22.97 -19.57
C MET A 206 -5.47 -23.31 -20.98
N PHE A 207 -6.63 -22.80 -21.39
CA PHE A 207 -7.13 -22.94 -22.75
C PHE A 207 -6.37 -22.06 -23.75
N ARG A 208 -5.93 -20.87 -23.33
CA ARG A 208 -5.36 -19.85 -24.24
C ARG A 208 -3.83 -19.94 -24.37
N TYR A 209 -3.13 -20.44 -23.37
CA TYR A 209 -1.67 -20.39 -23.31
C TYR A 209 -1.07 -21.77 -23.06
N SER A 210 0.06 -22.04 -23.72
CA SER A 210 0.97 -23.11 -23.30
C SER A 210 1.66 -22.74 -21.98
N THR A 211 2.27 -23.70 -21.30
CA THR A 211 3.03 -23.43 -20.06
C THR A 211 4.19 -22.45 -20.28
N ASP A 212 4.91 -22.60 -21.39
CA ASP A 212 5.95 -21.65 -21.80
C ASP A 212 5.35 -20.28 -22.13
N GLY A 213 4.22 -20.25 -22.84
CA GLY A 213 3.50 -19.02 -23.16
C GLY A 213 3.03 -18.25 -21.92
N LEU A 214 2.62 -18.93 -20.85
CA LEU A 214 2.29 -18.31 -19.57
C LEU A 214 3.51 -17.63 -18.95
N THR A 215 4.65 -18.34 -18.91
CA THR A 215 5.91 -17.83 -18.34
C THR A 215 6.38 -16.58 -19.11
N LYS A 216 6.43 -16.69 -20.44
CA LYS A 216 6.81 -15.58 -21.32
C LYS A 216 5.87 -14.39 -21.20
N THR A 217 4.55 -14.62 -21.16
CA THR A 217 3.57 -13.52 -21.00
C THR A 217 3.75 -12.80 -19.66
N PHE A 218 4.04 -13.54 -18.58
CA PHE A 218 4.29 -12.94 -17.28
C PHE A 218 5.55 -12.06 -17.31
N GLU A 219 6.64 -12.57 -17.87
CA GLU A 219 7.93 -11.86 -17.98
C GLU A 219 7.82 -10.61 -18.87
N GLU A 220 7.14 -10.71 -20.01
CA GLU A 220 6.89 -9.57 -20.90
C GLU A 220 6.04 -8.49 -20.23
N LEU A 221 4.98 -8.89 -19.50
CA LEU A 221 4.15 -7.97 -18.74
C LEU A 221 4.94 -7.28 -17.63
N TYR A 222 5.73 -8.05 -16.87
CA TYR A 222 6.60 -7.51 -15.83
C TYR A 222 7.60 -6.51 -16.39
N THR A 223 8.30 -6.88 -17.46
CA THR A 223 9.30 -6.03 -18.12
C THR A 223 8.67 -4.73 -18.62
N THR A 224 7.50 -4.83 -19.25
CA THR A 224 6.76 -3.67 -19.76
C THR A 224 6.37 -2.72 -18.62
N LEU A 225 5.76 -3.23 -17.55
CA LEU A 225 5.33 -2.39 -16.44
C LEU A 225 6.53 -1.85 -15.63
N HIS A 226 7.60 -2.62 -15.49
CA HIS A 226 8.85 -2.14 -14.90
C HIS A 226 9.41 -0.94 -15.68
N GLN A 227 9.51 -1.07 -17.01
CA GLN A 227 10.03 -0.02 -17.88
C GLN A 227 9.20 1.27 -17.83
N TYR A 228 7.87 1.16 -17.99
CA TYR A 228 7.01 2.33 -18.13
C TYR A 228 6.67 2.98 -16.77
N ILE A 229 6.31 2.18 -15.76
CA ILE A 229 5.78 2.68 -14.49
C ILE A 229 6.65 2.35 -13.28
N GLY A 230 7.82 1.74 -13.48
CA GLY A 230 8.80 1.52 -12.40
C GLY A 230 8.34 0.52 -11.35
N LEU A 231 7.66 -0.55 -11.76
CA LEU A 231 7.33 -1.67 -10.87
C LEU A 231 8.59 -2.16 -10.15
N SER A 232 8.55 -2.36 -8.83
CA SER A 232 9.75 -2.70 -8.06
C SER A 232 10.20 -4.14 -8.29
N ASP A 233 9.24 -5.05 -8.38
CA ASP A 233 9.47 -6.49 -8.39
C ASP A 233 8.24 -7.26 -8.92
N SER A 234 8.42 -8.56 -9.13
CA SER A 234 7.35 -9.46 -9.57
C SER A 234 6.23 -9.62 -8.55
N TYR A 235 6.50 -9.34 -7.27
CA TYR A 235 5.50 -9.40 -6.20
C TYR A 235 4.47 -8.27 -6.35
N GLU A 236 4.91 -7.07 -6.70
CA GLU A 236 4.03 -5.95 -7.02
C GLU A 236 3.12 -6.28 -8.22
N LEU A 237 3.67 -6.95 -9.26
CA LEU A 237 2.85 -7.42 -10.38
C LEU A 237 1.78 -8.42 -9.92
N LEU A 238 2.14 -9.38 -9.06
CA LEU A 238 1.18 -10.33 -8.50
C LEU A 238 0.06 -9.63 -7.71
N HIS A 239 0.39 -8.58 -6.97
CA HIS A 239 -0.61 -7.75 -6.27
C HIS A 239 -1.61 -7.12 -7.25
N TYR A 240 -1.12 -6.57 -8.36
CA TYR A 240 -1.99 -6.01 -9.40
C TYR A 240 -2.81 -7.09 -10.10
N LEU A 241 -2.20 -8.19 -10.49
CA LEU A 241 -2.85 -9.30 -11.17
C LEU A 241 -3.92 -10.01 -10.33
N GLN A 242 -3.83 -9.93 -9.00
CA GLN A 242 -4.89 -10.42 -8.15
C GLN A 242 -6.17 -9.58 -8.25
N ARG A 243 -6.02 -8.26 -8.27
CA ARG A 243 -7.13 -7.30 -8.32
C ARG A 243 -7.65 -7.14 -9.74
N SER A 244 -6.75 -7.26 -10.70
CA SER A 244 -6.94 -6.98 -12.11
C SER A 244 -6.40 -8.13 -12.99
N PRO A 245 -6.96 -9.35 -12.94
CA PRO A 245 -6.46 -10.49 -13.72
C PRO A 245 -6.45 -10.25 -15.24
N TYR A 246 -7.35 -9.40 -15.72
CA TYR A 246 -7.46 -9.06 -17.14
C TYR A 246 -6.17 -8.46 -17.70
N LEU A 247 -5.33 -7.83 -16.89
CA LEU A 247 -4.04 -7.27 -17.33
C LEU A 247 -3.18 -8.33 -18.01
N PHE A 248 -3.26 -9.58 -17.55
CA PHE A 248 -2.50 -10.70 -18.11
C PHE A 248 -2.93 -11.09 -19.53
N VAL A 249 -4.18 -10.81 -19.91
CA VAL A 249 -4.73 -11.19 -21.22
C VAL A 249 -4.78 -10.03 -22.21
N LEU A 250 -4.43 -8.82 -21.77
CA LEU A 250 -4.30 -7.66 -22.63
C LEU A 250 -3.07 -7.82 -23.53
N PRO A 251 -3.16 -7.47 -24.83
CA PRO A 251 -1.98 -7.45 -25.69
C PRO A 251 -0.92 -6.48 -25.16
N ILE A 252 0.34 -6.93 -25.06
CA ILE A 252 1.46 -6.11 -24.56
C ILE A 252 1.58 -4.80 -25.34
N ARG A 253 1.43 -4.83 -26.66
CA ARG A 253 1.43 -3.62 -27.50
C ARG A 253 0.39 -2.60 -27.06
N ARG A 254 -0.83 -3.03 -26.72
CA ARG A 254 -1.87 -2.13 -26.21
C ARG A 254 -1.45 -1.48 -24.89
N ILE A 255 -0.85 -2.27 -23.99
CA ILE A 255 -0.36 -1.76 -22.71
C ILE A 255 0.70 -0.68 -22.97
N GLN A 256 1.66 -0.96 -23.85
CA GLN A 256 2.70 0.00 -24.25
C GLN A 256 2.11 1.28 -24.85
N ASP A 257 1.18 1.15 -25.82
CA ASP A 257 0.54 2.29 -26.48
C ASP A 257 -0.20 3.20 -25.48
N ILE A 258 -0.93 2.62 -24.52
CA ILE A 258 -1.64 3.40 -23.49
C ILE A 258 -0.65 4.01 -22.51
N LEU A 259 0.35 3.26 -22.04
CA LEU A 259 1.31 3.79 -21.07
C LEU A 259 2.17 4.92 -21.65
N SER A 260 2.61 4.79 -22.91
CA SER A 260 3.32 5.87 -23.62
C SER A 260 2.44 7.11 -23.67
N MET A 261 1.22 6.98 -24.18
CA MET A 261 0.28 8.10 -24.29
C MET A 261 0.03 8.80 -22.94
N LEU A 262 -0.12 8.05 -21.84
CA LEU A 262 -0.35 8.64 -20.52
C LEU A 262 0.88 9.42 -20.03
N LEU A 263 2.09 8.88 -20.23
CA LEU A 263 3.33 9.54 -19.86
C LEU A 263 3.60 10.77 -20.72
N ASP A 264 3.32 10.69 -22.03
CA ASP A 264 3.45 11.79 -22.98
C ASP A 264 2.48 12.94 -22.64
N ALA A 265 1.30 12.61 -22.09
CA ALA A 265 0.34 13.58 -21.55
C ALA A 265 0.72 14.15 -20.16
N GLY A 266 1.89 13.79 -19.63
CA GLY A 266 2.41 14.30 -18.35
C GLY A 266 1.80 13.66 -17.11
N ILE A 267 1.07 12.53 -17.25
CA ILE A 267 0.54 11.80 -16.09
C ILE A 267 1.69 11.02 -15.44
N THR A 268 1.83 11.17 -14.12
CA THR A 268 2.96 10.56 -13.40
C THR A 268 2.80 9.06 -13.26
N LYS A 269 3.93 8.35 -13.15
CA LYS A 269 3.98 6.89 -12.95
C LYS A 269 3.15 6.45 -11.75
N ASP A 270 3.17 7.22 -10.65
CA ASP A 270 2.41 6.92 -9.43
C ASP A 270 0.90 6.98 -9.65
N GLU A 271 0.42 7.96 -10.43
CA GLU A 271 -0.99 8.08 -10.75
C GLU A 271 -1.44 6.94 -11.68
N ILE A 272 -0.60 6.54 -12.63
CA ILE A 272 -0.87 5.39 -13.50
C ILE A 272 -0.94 4.09 -12.68
N ARG A 273 0.02 3.87 -11.76
CA ARG A 273 0.05 2.73 -10.83
C ARG A 273 -1.20 2.65 -9.96
N ALA A 274 -1.77 3.80 -9.59
CA ALA A 274 -2.99 3.86 -8.81
C ALA A 274 -4.25 3.47 -9.60
N ASP A 275 -4.24 3.56 -10.94
CA ASP A 275 -5.41 3.27 -11.80
C ASP A 275 -5.05 2.45 -13.04
N LEU A 276 -4.45 1.27 -12.87
CA LEU A 276 -4.17 0.34 -13.99
C LEU A 276 -5.42 -0.12 -14.77
N TRP A 277 -6.62 0.10 -14.21
CA TRP A 277 -7.87 -0.12 -14.93
C TRP A 277 -7.97 0.70 -16.22
N ILE A 278 -7.25 1.81 -16.31
CA ILE A 278 -7.15 2.63 -17.52
C ILE A 278 -6.68 1.83 -18.75
N LEU A 279 -5.87 0.79 -18.57
CA LEU A 279 -5.33 -0.05 -19.66
C LEU A 279 -6.42 -0.83 -20.42
N HIS A 280 -7.59 -0.99 -19.82
CA HIS A 280 -8.75 -1.62 -20.44
C HIS A 280 -9.58 -0.65 -21.30
N HIS A 281 -9.41 0.67 -21.12
CA HIS A 281 -10.27 1.67 -21.74
C HIS A 281 -9.88 2.00 -23.19
N ASN A 282 -10.84 2.54 -23.95
CA ASN A 282 -10.68 2.84 -25.37
C ASN A 282 -9.59 3.90 -25.59
N LEU A 283 -8.56 3.55 -26.37
CA LEU A 283 -7.40 4.40 -26.61
C LEU A 283 -7.77 5.69 -27.36
N ASP A 284 -8.66 5.61 -28.33
CA ASP A 284 -9.04 6.74 -29.18
C ASP A 284 -9.83 7.79 -28.38
N VAL A 285 -10.75 7.34 -27.52
CA VAL A 285 -11.49 8.24 -26.60
C VAL A 285 -10.53 8.94 -25.64
N MET A 286 -9.54 8.21 -25.11
CA MET A 286 -8.54 8.81 -24.20
C MET A 286 -7.67 9.85 -24.92
N LYS A 287 -7.23 9.55 -26.16
CA LYS A 287 -6.48 10.48 -27.00
C LYS A 287 -7.28 11.74 -27.30
N GLU A 288 -8.53 11.59 -27.73
CA GLU A 288 -9.42 12.72 -28.02
C GLU A 288 -9.56 13.64 -26.79
N ARG A 289 -9.73 13.07 -25.59
CA ARG A 289 -9.84 13.84 -24.34
C ARG A 289 -8.56 14.55 -23.95
N ILE A 290 -7.40 13.95 -24.21
CA ILE A 290 -6.10 14.60 -24.02
C ILE A 290 -5.98 15.79 -24.99
N ASP A 291 -6.35 15.60 -26.25
CA ASP A 291 -6.32 16.67 -27.25
C ASP A 291 -7.28 17.80 -26.88
N GLN A 292 -8.48 17.48 -26.38
CA GLN A 292 -9.43 18.46 -25.87
C GLN A 292 -8.84 19.27 -24.71
N ALA A 293 -8.16 18.63 -23.77
CA ALA A 293 -7.53 19.31 -22.63
C ALA A 293 -6.34 20.18 -23.07
N HIS A 294 -5.50 19.70 -24.00
CA HIS A 294 -4.40 20.48 -24.56
C HIS A 294 -4.88 21.73 -25.30
N LYS A 295 -5.98 21.65 -26.06
CA LYS A 295 -6.56 22.81 -26.78
C LYS A 295 -6.95 23.97 -25.86
N ILE A 296 -7.32 23.68 -24.61
CA ILE A 296 -7.69 24.67 -23.60
C ILE A 296 -6.60 24.88 -22.55
N ASN A 297 -5.38 24.38 -22.80
CA ASN A 297 -4.22 24.47 -21.92
C ASN A 297 -4.46 23.94 -20.49
N VAL A 298 -5.28 22.89 -20.35
CA VAL A 298 -5.55 22.21 -19.07
C VAL A 298 -4.75 20.93 -18.99
N SER A 299 -4.02 20.76 -17.90
CA SER A 299 -3.30 19.51 -17.61
C SER A 299 -4.23 18.45 -16.98
N ILE A 300 -4.17 17.23 -17.52
CA ILE A 300 -4.83 16.05 -16.96
C ILE A 300 -3.81 15.34 -16.07
N SER A 301 -4.03 15.35 -14.76
CA SER A 301 -3.12 14.70 -13.80
C SER A 301 -3.60 13.32 -13.34
N LYS A 302 -4.84 12.94 -13.65
CA LYS A 302 -5.48 11.73 -13.11
C LYS A 302 -5.99 10.83 -14.23
N PRO A 303 -5.53 9.56 -14.36
CA PRO A 303 -5.96 8.65 -15.42
C PRO A 303 -7.48 8.44 -15.50
N TRP A 304 -8.16 8.37 -14.35
CA TRP A 304 -9.60 8.10 -14.30
C TRP A 304 -10.45 9.13 -15.08
N VAL A 305 -9.93 10.35 -15.28
CA VAL A 305 -10.59 11.42 -16.04
C VAL A 305 -10.74 11.02 -17.51
N LEU A 306 -9.79 10.29 -18.06
CA LEU A 306 -9.79 9.88 -19.46
C LEU A 306 -10.83 8.79 -19.76
N ARG A 307 -11.35 8.13 -18.72
CA ARG A 307 -12.31 7.02 -18.84
C ARG A 307 -13.70 7.28 -18.25
N CYS A 308 -13.93 8.46 -17.67
CA CYS A 308 -15.22 8.79 -17.07
C CYS A 308 -16.29 9.10 -18.14
N ASP A 309 -17.55 9.31 -17.75
CA ASP A 309 -18.58 9.82 -18.67
C ASP A 309 -18.30 11.27 -19.10
N ASP A 310 -18.89 11.73 -20.21
CA ASP A 310 -18.64 13.04 -20.79
C ASP A 310 -19.05 14.19 -19.84
N ASP A 311 -20.12 14.01 -19.07
CA ASP A 311 -20.54 14.99 -18.06
C ASP A 311 -19.49 15.16 -16.95
N ARG A 312 -18.89 14.07 -16.47
CA ARG A 312 -17.79 14.12 -15.49
C ARG A 312 -16.54 14.72 -16.11
N PHE A 313 -16.23 14.39 -17.36
CA PHE A 313 -15.09 14.97 -18.06
C PHE A 313 -15.23 16.48 -18.22
N GLY A 314 -16.37 16.95 -18.73
CA GLY A 314 -16.66 18.38 -18.90
C GLY A 314 -16.64 19.14 -17.57
N ARG A 315 -17.24 18.59 -16.51
CA ARG A 315 -17.17 19.18 -15.15
C ARG A 315 -15.77 19.23 -14.60
N TYR A 316 -14.94 18.23 -14.89
CA TYR A 316 -13.54 18.24 -14.47
C TYR A 316 -12.76 19.34 -15.21
N MET A 317 -12.93 19.47 -16.53
CA MET A 317 -12.30 20.52 -17.33
C MET A 317 -12.70 21.92 -16.84
N GLN A 318 -14.00 22.19 -16.70
CA GLN A 318 -14.50 23.47 -16.17
C GLN A 318 -13.94 23.78 -14.78
N ARG A 319 -13.82 22.76 -13.93
CA ARG A 319 -13.23 22.92 -12.60
C ARG A 319 -11.76 23.30 -12.66
N ARG A 320 -10.98 22.70 -13.56
CA ARG A 320 -9.55 23.02 -13.71
C ARG A 320 -9.38 24.46 -14.19
N ILE A 321 -10.13 24.88 -15.20
CA ILE A 321 -10.15 26.27 -15.68
C ILE A 321 -10.46 27.23 -14.53
N SER A 322 -11.55 26.99 -13.80
CA SER A 322 -11.94 27.86 -12.67
C SER A 322 -10.93 27.85 -11.52
N ASP A 323 -10.24 26.73 -11.29
CA ASP A 323 -9.19 26.66 -10.27
C ASP A 323 -7.93 27.41 -10.71
N ASP A 324 -7.55 27.33 -11.99
CA ASP A 324 -6.38 28.02 -12.54
C ASP A 324 -6.61 29.55 -12.59
N GLU A 325 -7.83 29.99 -12.94
CA GLU A 325 -8.24 31.39 -12.84
C GLU A 325 -8.20 31.91 -11.40
N ALA A 326 -8.75 31.14 -10.45
CA ALA A 326 -8.75 31.51 -9.03
C ALA A 326 -7.35 31.46 -8.40
N LEU A 327 -6.39 30.79 -9.03
CA LEU A 327 -5.02 30.69 -8.53
C LEU A 327 -4.22 31.95 -8.83
N GLN A 328 -4.52 32.67 -9.92
CA GLN A 328 -3.83 33.91 -10.26
C GLN A 328 -4.05 35.00 -9.17
N PRO A 329 -3.00 35.75 -8.79
CA PRO A 329 -1.64 35.81 -9.37
C PRO A 329 -0.63 34.83 -8.74
N HIS A 330 -1.07 33.86 -7.94
CA HIS A 330 -0.19 32.94 -7.22
C HIS A 330 0.30 31.80 -8.13
N GLY A 331 1.56 31.35 -7.95
CA GLY A 331 2.14 30.25 -8.70
C GLY A 331 1.73 28.88 -8.17
N SER A 332 1.27 28.80 -6.91
CA SER A 332 0.90 27.54 -6.27
C SER A 332 -0.24 27.69 -5.27
N LYS A 333 -0.98 26.60 -5.00
CA LYS A 333 -2.02 26.61 -3.96
C LYS A 333 -1.45 26.92 -2.57
N ILE A 334 -0.18 26.61 -2.35
CA ILE A 334 0.53 26.90 -1.11
C ILE A 334 0.70 28.42 -0.96
N GLU A 335 1.21 29.09 -1.99
CA GLU A 335 1.31 30.55 -2.04
C GLU A 335 -0.06 31.22 -1.89
N PHE A 336 -1.09 30.71 -2.59
CA PHE A 336 -2.46 31.21 -2.47
C PHE A 336 -2.94 31.14 -1.01
N LEU A 337 -2.80 29.99 -0.35
CA LEU A 337 -3.24 29.83 1.03
C LEU A 337 -2.44 30.70 2.00
N ALA A 338 -1.12 30.82 1.78
CA ALA A 338 -0.23 31.64 2.58
C ALA A 338 -0.64 33.12 2.51
N ALA A 339 -0.87 33.64 1.30
CA ALA A 339 -1.36 34.99 1.10
C ALA A 339 -2.75 35.19 1.71
N LYS A 340 -3.69 34.29 1.44
CA LYS A 340 -5.10 34.38 1.87
C LYS A 340 -5.26 34.33 3.39
N LEU A 341 -4.38 33.60 4.09
CA LEU A 341 -4.37 33.48 5.55
C LEU A 341 -3.31 34.36 6.22
N SER A 342 -2.63 35.22 5.46
CA SER A 342 -1.55 36.09 5.95
C SER A 342 -0.50 35.31 6.78
N CYS A 343 -0.04 34.18 6.26
CA CYS A 343 0.97 33.33 6.88
C CYS A 343 2.06 32.94 5.89
N THR A 344 3.07 32.20 6.36
CA THR A 344 4.17 31.74 5.50
C THR A 344 3.80 30.45 4.77
N GLU A 345 4.49 30.15 3.67
CA GLU A 345 4.36 28.85 3.00
C GLU A 345 4.76 27.68 3.92
N ALA A 346 5.69 27.91 4.86
CA ALA A 346 6.08 26.93 5.86
C ALA A 346 4.90 26.58 6.78
N ASP A 347 4.11 27.58 7.18
CA ASP A 347 2.88 27.36 7.97
C ASP A 347 1.86 26.51 7.20
N VAL A 348 1.70 26.78 5.90
CA VAL A 348 0.81 25.99 5.03
C VAL A 348 1.31 24.55 4.87
N LYS A 349 2.63 24.33 4.76
CA LYS A 349 3.21 22.98 4.76
C LYS A 349 2.94 22.26 6.09
N ILE A 350 3.01 22.96 7.23
CA ILE A 350 2.63 22.40 8.54
C ILE A 350 1.13 22.04 8.56
N MET A 351 0.26 22.88 8.00
CA MET A 351 -1.17 22.57 7.86
C MET A 351 -1.39 21.32 7.00
N GLN A 352 -0.67 21.19 5.89
CA GLN A 352 -0.72 20.02 5.01
C GLN A 352 -0.29 18.75 5.73
N THR A 353 0.76 18.78 6.55
CA THR A 353 1.18 17.62 7.35
C THR A 353 0.08 17.19 8.33
N ARG A 354 -0.64 18.14 8.94
CA ARG A 354 -1.77 17.85 9.85
C ARG A 354 -3.02 17.38 9.10
N PHE A 355 -3.21 17.85 7.86
CA PHE A 355 -4.34 17.49 7.02
C PHE A 355 -3.90 17.30 5.56
N PRO A 356 -3.43 16.08 5.18
CA PRO A 356 -2.83 15.83 3.86
C PRO A 356 -3.76 16.10 2.67
N LEU A 357 -5.08 16.09 2.90
CA LEU A 357 -6.08 16.35 1.87
C LEU A 357 -6.27 17.85 1.56
N LEU A 358 -5.61 18.76 2.29
CA LEU A 358 -5.79 20.21 2.16
C LEU A 358 -5.64 20.68 0.70
N LEU A 359 -4.55 20.29 0.04
CA LEU A 359 -4.24 20.74 -1.32
C LEU A 359 -5.10 20.06 -2.39
N ASN A 360 -5.78 18.96 -2.03
CA ASN A 360 -6.73 18.27 -2.91
C ASN A 360 -8.10 18.97 -2.95
N ILE A 361 -8.36 19.92 -2.05
CA ILE A 361 -9.59 20.71 -2.06
C ILE A 361 -9.55 21.68 -3.25
N ASN A 362 -10.69 21.82 -3.92
CA ASN A 362 -10.90 22.80 -4.98
C ASN A 362 -10.62 24.23 -4.48
N LEU A 363 -9.98 25.04 -5.31
CA LEU A 363 -9.46 26.34 -4.90
C LEU A 363 -10.58 27.34 -4.65
N LYS A 364 -11.60 27.36 -5.51
CA LYS A 364 -12.80 28.19 -5.32
C LYS A 364 -13.47 27.88 -3.98
N LYS A 365 -13.62 26.60 -3.65
CA LYS A 365 -14.15 26.17 -2.35
C LYS A 365 -13.26 26.63 -1.19
N LEU A 366 -11.94 26.50 -1.31
CA LEU A 366 -10.99 27.01 -0.30
C LEU A 366 -11.17 28.50 -0.09
N SER A 367 -11.18 29.31 -1.17
CA SER A 367 -11.37 30.76 -1.09
C SER A 367 -12.68 31.08 -0.37
N SER A 368 -13.81 30.59 -0.87
CA SER A 368 -15.13 30.91 -0.28
C SER A 368 -15.26 30.45 1.18
N SER A 369 -14.61 29.35 1.56
CA SER A 369 -14.63 28.89 2.96
C SER A 369 -13.76 29.77 3.86
N ILE A 370 -12.58 30.20 3.38
CA ILE A 370 -11.70 31.10 4.13
C ILE A 370 -12.35 32.47 4.27
N ASP A 371 -12.82 33.05 3.16
CA ASP A 371 -13.49 34.36 3.13
C ASP A 371 -14.64 34.39 4.13
N TYR A 372 -15.54 33.40 4.06
CA TYR A 372 -16.66 33.31 4.99
C TYR A 372 -16.21 33.16 6.46
N LEU A 373 -15.21 32.35 6.76
CA LEU A 373 -14.74 32.20 8.15
C LEU A 373 -14.10 33.50 8.67
N LEU A 374 -13.34 34.22 7.85
CA LEU A 374 -12.78 35.53 8.21
C LEU A 374 -13.89 36.56 8.44
N GLU A 375 -14.92 36.58 7.58
CA GLU A 375 -16.12 37.42 7.73
C GLU A 375 -16.90 37.12 9.01
N GLN A 376 -16.98 35.85 9.43
CA GLN A 376 -17.56 35.46 10.73
C GLN A 376 -16.63 35.78 11.92
N GLY A 377 -15.51 36.48 11.67
CA GLY A 377 -14.57 36.97 12.67
C GLY A 377 -13.61 35.91 13.22
N TYR A 378 -13.44 34.77 12.54
CA TYR A 378 -12.35 33.85 12.89
C TYR A 378 -11.01 34.45 12.45
N LEU A 379 -9.98 34.28 13.28
CA LEU A 379 -8.64 34.79 12.98
C LEU A 379 -7.87 33.75 12.15
N SER A 380 -6.98 34.22 11.27
CA SER A 380 -6.25 33.34 10.36
C SER A 380 -5.50 32.20 11.07
N TYR A 381 -4.83 32.48 12.20
CA TYR A 381 -4.12 31.46 12.99
C TYR A 381 -5.07 30.38 13.55
N GLN A 382 -6.34 30.71 13.79
CA GLN A 382 -7.34 29.74 14.22
C GLN A 382 -7.69 28.79 13.08
N ILE A 383 -7.87 29.32 11.86
CA ILE A 383 -8.13 28.52 10.66
C ILE A 383 -6.92 27.62 10.37
N GLN A 384 -5.70 28.16 10.47
CA GLN A 384 -4.45 27.41 10.32
C GLN A 384 -4.32 26.26 11.34
N SER A 385 -4.81 26.48 12.57
CA SER A 385 -4.80 25.45 13.62
C SER A 385 -5.80 24.32 13.35
N PHE A 386 -6.85 24.58 12.57
CA PHE A 386 -7.93 23.64 12.27
C PHE A 386 -8.21 23.50 10.76
N PRO A 387 -7.22 23.11 9.93
CA PRO A 387 -7.32 23.16 8.47
C PRO A 387 -8.42 22.25 7.90
N ARG A 388 -8.81 21.19 8.63
CA ARG A 388 -9.90 20.30 8.26
C ARG A 388 -11.25 21.02 8.10
N VAL A 389 -11.45 22.17 8.75
CA VAL A 389 -12.70 22.96 8.61
C VAL A 389 -12.94 23.38 7.15
N LEU A 390 -11.88 23.59 6.38
CA LEU A 390 -11.93 23.98 4.97
C LEU A 390 -12.41 22.85 4.04
N SER A 391 -12.40 21.61 4.52
CA SER A 391 -12.92 20.45 3.77
C SER A 391 -14.44 20.31 3.86
N LEU A 392 -15.09 20.96 4.82
CA LEU A 392 -16.52 20.83 5.07
C LEU A 392 -17.35 21.47 3.93
N SER A 393 -18.61 21.08 3.80
CA SER A 393 -19.54 21.77 2.91
C SER A 393 -19.85 23.15 3.48
N LEU A 394 -19.54 24.22 2.73
CA LEU A 394 -19.73 25.59 3.19
C LEU A 394 -21.21 25.86 3.51
N GLU A 395 -22.10 25.57 2.58
CA GLU A 395 -23.55 25.81 2.75
C GLU A 395 -24.18 24.84 3.74
N GLN A 396 -24.03 23.53 3.50
CA GLN A 396 -24.80 22.52 4.22
C GLN A 396 -24.29 22.29 5.66
N ARG A 397 -23.03 22.63 5.95
CA ARG A 397 -22.42 22.34 7.25
C ARG A 397 -21.90 23.59 7.94
N THR A 398 -20.97 24.32 7.34
CA THR A 398 -20.30 25.44 8.02
C THR A 398 -21.28 26.57 8.34
N LYS A 399 -21.99 27.09 7.33
CA LYS A 399 -22.99 28.16 7.48
C LYS A 399 -24.13 27.75 8.39
N LYS A 400 -24.73 26.57 8.12
CA LYS A 400 -25.84 26.04 8.92
C LYS A 400 -25.49 25.97 10.41
N ARG A 401 -24.32 25.40 10.75
CA ARG A 401 -23.89 25.26 12.14
C ARG A 401 -23.58 26.60 12.80
N ILE A 402 -22.94 27.54 12.10
CA ILE A 402 -22.71 28.88 12.65
C ILE A 402 -24.02 29.60 12.92
N GLN A 403 -24.98 29.53 11.99
CA GLN A 403 -26.31 30.12 12.16
C GLN A 403 -27.10 29.48 13.31
N GLU A 404 -27.07 28.15 13.44
CA GLU A 404 -27.69 27.44 14.57
C GLU A 404 -27.10 27.88 15.91
N PHE A 405 -25.77 28.01 15.99
CA PHE A 405 -25.10 28.44 17.20
C PHE A 405 -25.38 29.91 17.56
N GLN A 406 -25.43 30.79 16.54
CA GLN A 406 -25.78 32.19 16.71
C GLN A 406 -27.23 32.36 17.18
N LYS A 407 -28.18 31.55 16.67
CA LYS A 407 -29.57 31.59 17.13
C LYS A 407 -29.71 31.25 18.61
N VAL A 408 -29.02 30.22 19.08
CA VAL A 408 -29.12 29.77 20.48
C VAL A 408 -28.41 30.75 21.44
N SER A 409 -27.39 31.46 20.96
CA SER A 409 -26.61 32.41 21.76
C SER A 409 -27.03 33.88 21.60
N ASN A 410 -28.17 34.16 20.95
CA ASN A 410 -28.60 35.51 20.57
C ASN A 410 -27.50 36.33 19.85
N GLY A 411 -26.66 35.66 19.07
CA GLY A 411 -25.55 36.27 18.32
C GLY A 411 -24.32 36.63 19.15
N LEU A 412 -24.32 36.39 20.46
CA LEU A 412 -23.23 36.78 21.36
C LEU A 412 -22.03 35.84 21.31
N ILE A 413 -22.24 34.57 20.94
CA ILE A 413 -21.20 33.54 21.00
C ILE A 413 -21.07 32.82 19.65
N LYS A 414 -19.86 32.81 19.10
CA LYS A 414 -19.53 32.01 17.91
C LYS A 414 -19.02 30.62 18.30
N PRO A 415 -19.33 29.56 17.52
CA PRO A 415 -18.80 28.23 17.79
C PRO A 415 -17.28 28.21 17.63
N ARG A 416 -16.58 27.37 18.39
CA ARG A 416 -15.15 27.11 18.11
C ARG A 416 -15.03 26.30 16.82
N LEU A 417 -13.97 26.50 16.03
CA LEU A 417 -13.79 25.80 14.75
C LEU A 417 -13.82 24.27 14.89
N HIS A 418 -13.33 23.73 16.01
CA HIS A 418 -13.39 22.29 16.26
C HIS A 418 -14.83 21.76 16.46
N HIS A 419 -15.77 22.57 16.95
CA HIS A 419 -17.19 22.21 16.99
C HIS A 419 -17.78 22.08 15.58
N LEU A 420 -17.36 22.93 14.63
CA LEU A 420 -17.84 22.84 13.24
C LEU A 420 -17.44 21.54 12.55
N MET A 421 -16.35 20.92 13.01
CA MET A 421 -15.81 19.67 12.46
C MET A 421 -16.34 18.41 13.15
N SER A 422 -17.00 18.54 14.30
CA SER A 422 -17.47 17.39 15.09
C SER A 422 -18.66 16.68 14.42
N THR A 423 -19.00 15.48 14.91
CA THR A 423 -20.24 14.78 14.52
C THR A 423 -21.47 15.60 14.92
N ASP A 424 -22.63 15.35 14.29
CA ASP A 424 -23.85 16.13 14.60
C ASP A 424 -24.24 16.02 16.08
N VAL A 425 -24.11 14.83 16.67
CA VAL A 425 -24.34 14.58 18.11
C VAL A 425 -23.43 15.44 18.98
N ASN A 426 -22.13 15.50 18.67
CA ASN A 426 -21.18 16.27 19.46
C ASN A 426 -21.33 17.78 19.23
N PHE A 427 -21.77 18.19 18.04
CA PHE A 427 -22.07 19.58 17.75
C PHE A 427 -23.27 20.07 18.56
N GLN A 428 -24.36 19.29 18.61
CA GLN A 428 -25.54 19.62 19.43
C GLN A 428 -25.19 19.76 20.91
N LYS A 429 -24.39 18.83 21.46
CA LYS A 429 -23.90 18.90 22.86
C LYS A 429 -23.02 20.13 23.15
N SER A 430 -22.43 20.73 22.12
CA SER A 430 -21.55 21.90 22.27
C SER A 430 -22.29 23.24 22.20
N GLN A 431 -23.59 23.23 21.90
CA GLN A 431 -24.41 24.44 21.88
C GLN A 431 -24.62 24.94 23.32
N PRO A 432 -24.62 26.27 23.54
CA PRO A 432 -24.97 26.82 24.84
C PRO A 432 -26.41 26.42 25.19
N GLU A 433 -26.68 26.16 26.48
CA GLU A 433 -28.04 25.89 26.93
C GLU A 433 -28.92 27.10 26.61
N ALA A 434 -30.11 26.86 26.04
CA ALA A 434 -31.06 27.91 25.75
C ALA A 434 -31.41 28.63 27.08
N GLN A 435 -31.27 29.95 27.12
CA GLN A 435 -31.75 30.71 28.29
C GLN A 435 -33.25 30.43 28.48
N PRO A 436 -33.71 30.07 29.69
CA PRO A 436 -35.12 29.92 29.95
C PRO A 436 -35.82 31.26 29.69
N ASP A 437 -36.93 31.19 28.98
CA ASP A 437 -37.80 32.31 28.65
C ASP A 437 -38.33 32.95 29.95
N LEU A 438 -37.69 34.05 30.37
CA LEU A 438 -38.02 34.82 31.58
C LEU A 438 -39.40 35.50 31.51
N THR A 439 -40.19 35.27 30.45
CA THR A 439 -41.57 35.79 30.36
C THR A 439 -42.64 34.85 30.95
N LYS A 440 -42.27 33.67 31.47
CA LYS A 440 -43.23 32.68 31.98
C LYS A 440 -43.42 32.58 33.50
N ASP A 441 -42.78 33.43 34.30
CA ASP A 441 -43.01 33.46 35.74
C ASP A 441 -43.77 34.72 36.18
N GLN A 442 -45.11 34.65 36.16
CA GLN A 442 -45.94 35.43 37.07
C GLN A 442 -46.55 34.48 38.12
N PRO A 443 -46.28 34.66 39.42
CA PRO A 443 -46.92 33.89 40.46
C PRO A 443 -48.31 34.48 40.72
N TYR A 444 -49.35 33.71 40.41
CA TYR A 444 -50.71 34.02 40.87
C TYR A 444 -50.78 33.80 42.39
N ARG A 445 -50.56 34.86 43.17
CA ARG A 445 -51.09 34.94 44.54
C ARG A 445 -52.61 35.11 44.43
N ARG A 446 -53.36 34.11 44.90
CA ARG A 446 -54.73 34.34 45.41
C ARG A 446 -54.75 33.93 46.88
N ASN A 447 -54.99 34.92 47.72
CA ASN A 447 -55.33 34.73 49.12
C ASN A 447 -56.70 34.05 49.23
N CYS A 448 -56.82 33.22 50.26
CA CYS A 448 -58.04 32.62 50.77
C CYS A 448 -59.06 33.67 51.25
N ALA A 449 -60.29 33.17 51.42
CA ALA A 449 -61.48 33.82 51.98
C ALA A 449 -61.25 34.56 53.30
#